data_AF-A0A1H2E7N0-F1
#
_entry.id   AF-A0A1H2E7N0-F1
#
_cell.length_a   1.000
_cell.length_b   1.000
_cell.length_c   1.000
_cell.angle_alpha   90.00
_cell.angle_beta   90.00
_cell.angle_gamma   90.00
#
_symmetry.space_group_name_H-M   'P 1'
#
loop_
_entity.id
_entity.type
_entity.pdbx_description
1 polymer ?
#
loop_
_entity_poly.entity_id
_entity_poly.type
_entity_poly.pdbx_seq_one_letter_code
_entity_poly.pdbx_strand_id
1 'polypeptide(L)'
;MFKNRLTQNRGQLRLHVITPQSAVRRRSQMTQGLDIGARAIPVGYAGSIEWGFLENRAFLRAAHRVVLSQLRLGQRKDAVRLMEKMLAWNPNDNQGIRYLIGSEYLRAGETAKAECIFTDEAAHYPPYYYEHALLHLKAGDPVSAATKLRHGFVANGYIAEMLSGNPEPAALAIWHGSNLAEPETARSYLDQCGDLWQRTPGAVAFVRWLHTHPKVLAERAAVLECQEALLWEHDFEKRQALVLREEAARARIDDVLSAEIVRKKPDRHGRLIEPWPYQRTRF
;
A
#
# COMPACT_ATOMS: atom_id res chain seq x y z
N MET A 1 -16.09 8.20 -43.10
CA MET A 1 -14.98 8.29 -44.08
C MET A 1 -13.78 8.94 -43.40
N PHE A 2 -12.79 8.17 -42.95
CA PHE A 2 -11.44 8.69 -42.74
C PHE A 2 -10.44 7.62 -43.20
N LYS A 3 -9.52 8.06 -44.07
CA LYS A 3 -8.67 7.24 -44.92
C LYS A 3 -7.47 6.68 -44.14
N ASN A 4 -7.15 5.43 -44.46
CA ASN A 4 -5.86 4.79 -44.23
C ASN A 4 -4.69 5.60 -44.83
N ARG A 5 -3.60 5.73 -44.09
CA ARG A 5 -2.24 5.65 -44.65
C ARG A 5 -1.40 4.72 -43.80
N LEU A 6 -1.08 3.58 -44.41
CA LEU A 6 -0.12 2.59 -43.96
C LEU A 6 1.30 3.11 -44.25
N THR A 7 2.18 3.02 -43.27
CA THR A 7 3.60 2.74 -43.52
C THR A 7 3.90 1.39 -42.89
N GLN A 8 4.19 0.40 -43.74
CA GLN A 8 4.66 -0.92 -43.37
C GLN A 8 6.10 -0.84 -42.87
N ASN A 9 6.38 -1.30 -41.64
CA ASN A 9 7.40 -2.31 -41.40
C ASN A 9 7.43 -2.82 -39.94
N ARG A 10 7.52 -4.16 -39.84
CA ARG A 10 8.05 -5.00 -38.73
C ARG A 10 7.42 -4.91 -37.34
N GLY A 11 6.86 -6.07 -36.93
CA GLY A 11 6.64 -6.43 -35.52
C GLY A 11 5.23 -6.22 -35.02
N GLN A 12 4.36 -7.23 -35.15
CA GLN A 12 3.07 -7.25 -34.45
C GLN A 12 3.29 -7.22 -32.93
N LEU A 13 3.10 -6.05 -32.32
CA LEU A 13 2.75 -5.95 -30.90
C LEU A 13 1.34 -6.51 -30.72
N ARG A 14 1.24 -7.82 -30.47
CA ARG A 14 0.01 -8.42 -29.96
C ARG A 14 -0.13 -8.05 -28.48
N LEU A 15 -0.98 -7.07 -28.18
CA LEU A 15 -1.51 -6.90 -26.83
C LEU A 15 -2.36 -8.15 -26.52
N HIS A 16 -1.76 -9.13 -25.86
CA HIS A 16 -2.47 -10.34 -25.44
C HIS A 16 -3.43 -9.99 -24.30
N VAL A 17 -4.69 -9.72 -24.63
CA VAL A 17 -5.80 -9.73 -23.67
C VAL A 17 -5.74 -11.07 -22.91
N ILE A 18 -5.49 -11.01 -21.60
CA ILE A 18 -5.35 -12.18 -20.75
C ILE A 18 -6.74 -12.80 -20.56
N THR A 19 -7.07 -13.82 -21.34
CA THR A 19 -8.30 -14.59 -21.12
C THR A 19 -8.16 -15.53 -19.92
N PRO A 20 -9.26 -15.91 -19.23
CA PRO A 20 -9.22 -16.85 -18.10
C PRO A 20 -8.49 -18.16 -18.42
N GLN A 21 -8.68 -18.72 -19.62
CA GLN A 21 -7.98 -19.92 -20.08
C GLN A 21 -6.46 -19.70 -20.24
N SER A 22 -6.04 -18.53 -20.73
CA SER A 22 -4.62 -18.19 -20.83
C SER A 22 -3.97 -17.95 -19.46
N ALA A 23 -4.75 -17.53 -18.45
CA ALA A 23 -4.30 -17.39 -17.07
C ALA A 23 -4.12 -18.75 -16.39
N VAL A 24 -5.06 -19.68 -16.60
CA VAL A 24 -4.97 -21.07 -16.10
C VAL A 24 -3.77 -21.80 -16.71
N ARG A 25 -3.54 -21.67 -18.03
CA ARG A 25 -2.38 -22.29 -18.70
C ARG A 25 -1.05 -21.71 -18.21
N ARG A 26 -0.97 -20.38 -18.05
CA ARG A 26 0.22 -19.71 -17.50
C ARG A 26 0.50 -20.13 -16.06
N ARG A 27 -0.54 -20.28 -15.23
CA ARG A 27 -0.42 -20.84 -13.88
C ARG A 27 0.13 -22.25 -13.91
N SER A 28 -0.40 -23.14 -14.77
CA SER A 28 0.07 -24.53 -14.88
C SER A 28 1.57 -24.61 -15.15
N GLN A 29 2.11 -23.74 -16.00
CA GLN A 29 3.54 -23.68 -16.30
C GLN A 29 4.37 -23.16 -15.11
N MET A 30 3.86 -22.15 -14.39
CA MET A 30 4.53 -21.59 -13.21
C MET A 30 4.53 -22.59 -12.04
N THR A 31 3.42 -23.27 -11.81
CA THR A 31 3.29 -24.32 -10.81
C THR A 31 4.20 -25.49 -11.15
N GLN A 32 4.28 -25.91 -12.41
CA GLN A 32 5.24 -26.94 -12.83
C GLN A 32 6.69 -26.53 -12.58
N GLY A 33 7.06 -25.27 -12.87
CA GLY A 33 8.40 -24.74 -12.57
C GLY A 33 8.69 -24.68 -11.07
N LEU A 34 7.69 -24.31 -10.26
CA LEU A 34 7.77 -24.35 -8.80
C LEU A 34 7.95 -25.78 -8.29
N ASP A 35 7.16 -26.73 -8.80
CA ASP A 35 7.19 -28.13 -8.38
C ASP A 35 8.52 -28.80 -8.73
N ILE A 36 9.07 -28.52 -9.92
CA ILE A 36 10.39 -29.03 -10.32
C ILE A 36 11.47 -28.52 -9.36
N GLY A 37 11.49 -27.22 -9.05
CA GLY A 37 12.46 -26.68 -8.10
C GLY A 37 12.20 -27.14 -6.66
N ALA A 38 10.94 -27.29 -6.26
CA ALA A 38 10.59 -27.77 -4.92
C ALA A 38 11.00 -29.23 -4.69
N ARG A 39 10.99 -30.07 -5.73
CA ARG A 39 11.53 -31.45 -5.67
C ARG A 39 13.04 -31.49 -5.48
N ALA A 40 13.75 -30.44 -5.86
CA ALA A 40 15.19 -30.33 -5.62
C ALA A 40 15.53 -29.90 -4.18
N ILE A 41 14.54 -29.42 -3.41
CA ILE A 41 14.71 -29.10 -1.99
C ILE A 41 14.64 -30.40 -1.18
N PRO A 42 15.69 -30.75 -0.40
CA PRO A 42 15.67 -31.95 0.42
C PRO A 42 14.51 -31.95 1.42
N VAL A 43 13.92 -33.11 1.67
CA VAL A 43 12.86 -33.27 2.68
C VAL A 43 13.42 -32.84 4.04
N GLY A 44 12.71 -31.92 4.72
CA GLY A 44 13.14 -31.38 6.02
C GLY A 44 14.16 -30.24 5.94
N TYR A 45 14.55 -29.79 4.75
CA TYR A 45 15.41 -28.61 4.61
C TYR A 45 14.71 -27.36 5.14
N ALA A 46 15.32 -26.74 6.15
CA ALA A 46 14.84 -25.52 6.80
C ALA A 46 15.77 -24.31 6.55
N GLY A 47 16.73 -24.44 5.63
CA GLY A 47 17.68 -23.38 5.30
C GLY A 47 17.13 -22.35 4.31
N SER A 48 17.93 -21.31 4.07
CA SER A 48 17.65 -20.25 3.09
C SER A 48 17.94 -20.71 1.65
N ILE A 49 17.09 -20.30 0.72
CA ILE A 49 17.31 -20.35 -0.73
C ILE A 49 17.58 -18.90 -1.15
N GLU A 50 18.84 -18.48 -0.99
CA GLU A 50 19.20 -17.07 -1.14
C GLU A 50 19.13 -16.61 -2.61
N TRP A 51 18.64 -15.39 -2.80
CA TRP A 51 18.59 -14.74 -4.12
C TRP A 51 19.97 -14.48 -4.75
N GLY A 52 21.03 -14.42 -3.94
CA GLY A 52 22.40 -14.19 -4.37
C GLY A 52 22.88 -15.23 -5.38
N PHE A 53 22.48 -16.50 -5.21
CA PHE A 53 22.79 -17.59 -6.13
C PHE A 53 21.89 -17.52 -7.37
N LEU A 54 22.49 -17.46 -8.56
CA LEU A 54 21.78 -17.23 -9.82
C LEU A 54 20.80 -18.37 -10.14
N GLU A 55 21.16 -19.59 -9.76
CA GLU A 55 20.42 -20.83 -9.94
C GLU A 55 19.07 -20.79 -9.19
N ASN A 56 19.04 -20.15 -8.03
CA ASN A 56 17.85 -20.03 -7.19
C ASN A 56 16.81 -19.07 -7.77
N ARG A 57 17.22 -18.10 -8.58
CA ARG A 57 16.34 -17.01 -9.05
C ARG A 57 15.18 -17.51 -9.90
N ALA A 58 15.39 -18.57 -10.70
CA ALA A 58 14.32 -19.14 -11.52
C ALA A 58 13.20 -19.72 -10.64
N PHE A 59 13.58 -20.51 -9.63
CA PHE A 59 12.66 -21.07 -8.64
C PHE A 59 11.92 -19.98 -7.85
N LEU A 60 12.66 -19.03 -7.29
CA LEU A 60 12.12 -17.91 -6.51
C LEU A 60 11.14 -17.06 -7.34
N ARG A 61 11.47 -16.77 -8.61
CA ARG A 61 10.55 -16.06 -9.51
C ARG A 61 9.31 -16.90 -9.85
N ALA A 62 9.44 -18.22 -10.01
CA ALA A 62 8.29 -19.09 -10.23
C ALA A 62 7.36 -19.09 -9.00
N ALA A 63 7.91 -19.20 -7.79
CA ALA A 63 7.16 -19.09 -6.54
C ALA A 63 6.40 -17.76 -6.45
N HIS A 64 7.07 -16.64 -6.72
CA HIS A 64 6.44 -15.32 -6.71
C HIS A 64 5.28 -15.22 -7.71
N ARG A 65 5.47 -15.72 -8.93
CA ARG A 65 4.41 -15.72 -9.95
C ARG A 65 3.20 -16.57 -9.55
N VAL A 66 3.43 -17.69 -8.84
CA VAL A 66 2.36 -18.53 -8.29
C VAL A 66 1.59 -17.76 -7.21
N VAL A 67 2.28 -17.09 -6.27
CA VAL A 67 1.64 -16.21 -5.26
C VAL A 67 0.71 -15.19 -5.94
N LEU A 68 1.24 -14.41 -6.88
CA LEU A 68 0.44 -13.39 -7.59
C LEU A 68 -0.75 -14.02 -8.34
N SER A 69 -0.59 -15.23 -8.88
CA SER A 69 -1.70 -15.94 -9.51
C SER A 69 -2.74 -16.44 -8.53
N GLN A 70 -2.33 -16.91 -7.34
CA GLN A 70 -3.24 -17.36 -6.30
C GLN A 70 -4.05 -16.18 -5.74
N LEU A 71 -3.41 -15.04 -5.50
CA LEU A 71 -4.07 -13.80 -5.06
C LEU A 71 -5.16 -13.38 -6.06
N ARG A 72 -4.84 -13.32 -7.36
CA ARG A 72 -5.81 -13.01 -8.42
C ARG A 72 -7.00 -13.98 -8.50
N LEU A 73 -6.78 -15.25 -8.14
CA LEU A 73 -7.83 -16.28 -8.13
C LEU A 73 -8.57 -16.38 -6.79
N GLY A 74 -8.27 -15.50 -5.83
CA GLY A 74 -8.87 -15.52 -4.50
C GLY A 74 -8.38 -16.67 -3.60
N GLN A 75 -7.34 -17.41 -4.01
CA GLN A 75 -6.75 -18.53 -3.26
C GLN A 75 -5.79 -18.03 -2.17
N ARG A 76 -6.29 -17.14 -1.32
CA ARG A 76 -5.49 -16.34 -0.38
C ARG A 76 -4.79 -17.18 0.67
N LYS A 77 -5.46 -18.19 1.24
CA LYS A 77 -4.85 -19.09 2.24
C LYS A 77 -3.61 -19.80 1.68
N ASP A 78 -3.66 -20.23 0.42
CA ASP A 78 -2.53 -20.92 -0.21
C ASP A 78 -1.41 -19.93 -0.56
N ALA A 79 -1.78 -18.73 -1.00
CA ALA A 79 -0.84 -17.64 -1.24
C ALA A 79 -0.07 -17.28 0.04
N VAL A 80 -0.76 -17.09 1.17
CA VAL A 80 -0.12 -16.78 2.46
C VAL A 80 0.87 -17.85 2.88
N ARG A 81 0.50 -19.14 2.80
CA ARG A 81 1.43 -20.24 3.12
C ARG A 81 2.67 -20.24 2.22
N LEU A 82 2.52 -19.90 0.94
CA LEU A 82 3.66 -19.80 0.03
C LEU A 82 4.50 -18.53 0.29
N MET A 83 3.87 -17.40 0.62
CA MET A 83 4.56 -16.16 1.00
C MET A 83 5.40 -16.36 2.28
N GLU A 84 4.86 -17.02 3.31
CA GLU A 84 5.61 -17.37 4.52
C GLU A 84 6.85 -18.23 4.19
N LYS A 85 6.69 -19.24 3.33
CA LYS A 85 7.82 -20.05 2.83
C LYS A 85 8.84 -19.22 2.06
N MET A 86 8.38 -18.32 1.20
CA MET A 86 9.26 -17.46 0.42
C MET A 86 10.07 -16.51 1.30
N LEU A 87 9.50 -15.98 2.39
CA LEU A 87 10.23 -15.17 3.36
C LEU A 87 11.25 -15.99 4.17
N ALA A 88 10.94 -17.25 4.47
CA ALA A 88 11.90 -18.17 5.10
C ALA A 88 13.04 -18.55 4.15
N TRP A 89 12.72 -18.80 2.87
CA TRP A 89 13.70 -19.10 1.84
C TRP A 89 14.59 -17.89 1.51
N ASN A 90 14.01 -16.72 1.34
CA ASN A 90 14.73 -15.51 0.97
C ASN A 90 14.48 -14.39 1.99
N PRO A 91 15.21 -14.39 3.13
CA PRO A 91 15.03 -13.39 4.18
C PRO A 91 15.30 -11.94 3.74
N ASN A 92 16.08 -11.73 2.67
CA ASN A 92 16.29 -10.40 2.10
C ASN A 92 15.13 -9.91 1.21
N ASP A 93 14.11 -10.76 1.00
CA ASP A 93 12.88 -10.49 0.27
C ASP A 93 13.06 -9.71 -1.04
N ASN A 94 13.98 -10.16 -1.88
CA ASN A 94 14.23 -9.54 -3.19
C ASN A 94 13.03 -9.60 -4.15
N GLN A 95 11.95 -10.28 -3.78
CA GLN A 95 10.72 -10.38 -4.55
C GLN A 95 9.61 -9.44 -4.06
N GLY A 96 9.79 -8.79 -2.90
CA GLY A 96 8.83 -7.85 -2.32
C GLY A 96 7.59 -8.52 -1.72
N ILE A 97 7.72 -9.74 -1.21
CA ILE A 97 6.63 -10.46 -0.51
C ILE A 97 6.18 -9.73 0.76
N ARG A 98 7.08 -9.03 1.45
CA ARG A 98 6.75 -8.22 2.64
C ARG A 98 5.78 -7.11 2.32
N TYR A 99 5.72 -6.61 1.08
CA TYR A 99 4.74 -5.61 0.63
C TYR A 99 3.41 -6.21 0.16
N LEU A 100 3.23 -7.53 0.27
CA LEU A 100 2.00 -8.24 -0.08
C LEU A 100 1.37 -8.94 1.13
N ILE A 101 2.20 -9.53 1.99
CA ILE A 101 1.72 -10.47 3.02
C ILE A 101 0.93 -9.77 4.15
N GLY A 102 1.25 -8.51 4.47
CA GLY A 102 0.59 -7.75 5.53
C GLY A 102 -0.90 -7.55 5.25
N SER A 103 -1.24 -7.14 4.03
CA SER A 103 -2.63 -7.00 3.57
C SER A 103 -3.41 -8.31 3.67
N GLU A 104 -2.76 -9.44 3.35
CA GLU A 104 -3.39 -10.75 3.42
C GLU A 104 -3.57 -11.26 4.86
N TYR A 105 -2.64 -10.96 5.78
CA TYR A 105 -2.86 -11.21 7.21
C TYR A 105 -4.02 -10.39 7.77
N LEU A 106 -4.09 -9.09 7.43
CA LEU A 106 -5.21 -8.23 7.84
C LEU A 106 -6.55 -8.76 7.31
N ARG A 107 -6.58 -9.22 6.05
CA ARG A 107 -7.77 -9.80 5.44
C ARG A 107 -8.16 -11.15 6.07
N ALA A 108 -7.19 -11.95 6.52
CA ALA A 108 -7.42 -13.20 7.22
C ALA A 108 -7.82 -13.02 8.70
N GLY A 109 -7.68 -11.81 9.26
CA GLY A 109 -7.90 -11.55 10.68
C GLY A 109 -6.72 -11.93 11.57
N GLU A 110 -5.56 -12.20 11.00
CA GLU A 110 -4.31 -12.51 11.71
C GLU A 110 -3.66 -11.20 12.21
N THR A 111 -4.34 -10.51 13.13
CA THR A 111 -4.02 -9.13 13.53
C THR A 111 -2.60 -8.98 14.05
N ALA A 112 -2.10 -9.89 14.88
CA ALA A 112 -0.74 -9.82 15.41
C ALA A 112 0.33 -9.92 14.32
N LYS A 113 0.12 -10.79 13.31
CA LYS A 113 1.05 -10.92 12.17
C LYS A 113 0.99 -9.69 11.27
N ALA A 114 -0.22 -9.16 11.03
CA ALA A 114 -0.41 -7.94 10.26
C ALA A 114 0.27 -6.74 10.94
N GLU A 115 0.04 -6.56 12.24
CA GLU A 115 0.63 -5.50 13.07
C GLU A 115 2.16 -5.52 13.01
N CYS A 116 2.78 -6.70 13.10
CA CYS A 116 4.23 -6.87 12.98
C CYS A 116 4.73 -6.35 11.62
N ILE A 117 4.13 -6.84 10.52
CA ILE A 117 4.52 -6.42 9.17
C ILE A 117 4.34 -4.91 8.96
N PHE A 118 3.21 -4.36 9.40
CA PHE A 118 2.95 -2.92 9.23
C PHE A 118 3.91 -2.06 10.03
N THR A 119 4.26 -2.48 11.25
CA THR A 119 5.23 -1.78 12.10
C THR A 119 6.62 -1.75 11.45
N ASP A 120 7.05 -2.87 10.87
CA ASP A 120 8.39 -2.99 10.29
C ASP A 120 8.50 -2.32 8.91
N GLU A 121 7.43 -2.35 8.11
CA GLU A 121 7.52 -2.05 6.67
C GLU A 121 6.81 -0.75 6.25
N ALA A 122 5.94 -0.15 7.07
CA ALA A 122 5.15 1.03 6.64
C ALA A 122 6.02 2.25 6.27
N ALA A 123 7.18 2.42 6.90
CA ALA A 123 8.12 3.48 6.56
C ALA A 123 8.69 3.34 5.14
N HIS A 124 8.76 2.12 4.61
CA HIS A 124 9.26 1.80 3.27
C HIS A 124 8.13 1.60 2.26
N TYR A 125 6.96 1.18 2.71
CA TYR A 125 5.77 0.94 1.90
C TYR A 125 4.56 1.74 2.43
N PRO A 126 4.34 2.96 1.91
CA PRO A 126 3.30 3.87 2.39
C PRO A 126 1.87 3.29 2.53
N PRO A 127 1.39 2.38 1.65
CA PRO A 127 0.07 1.78 1.81
C PRO A 127 -0.15 1.07 3.15
N TYR A 128 0.91 0.58 3.80
CA TYR A 128 0.77 -0.05 5.12
C TYR A 128 0.41 0.92 6.23
N TYR A 129 0.70 2.22 6.13
CA TYR A 129 0.14 3.19 7.09
C TYR A 129 -1.39 3.18 7.09
N TYR A 130 -1.99 3.03 5.91
CA TYR A 130 -3.44 2.97 5.75
C TYR A 130 -4.01 1.66 6.32
N GLU A 131 -3.41 0.52 5.99
CA GLU A 131 -3.87 -0.78 6.51
C GLU A 131 -3.65 -0.93 8.02
N HIS A 132 -2.56 -0.36 8.54
CA HIS A 132 -2.30 -0.28 9.98
C HIS A 132 -3.39 0.54 10.68
N ALA A 133 -3.77 1.68 10.11
CA ALA A 133 -4.89 2.45 10.63
C ALA A 133 -6.21 1.66 10.58
N LEU A 134 -6.44 0.90 9.51
CA LEU A 134 -7.64 0.08 9.38
C LEU A 134 -7.70 -1.02 10.45
N LEU A 135 -6.54 -1.60 10.81
CA LEU A 135 -6.41 -2.54 11.93
C LEU A 135 -6.84 -1.88 13.25
N HIS A 136 -6.33 -0.68 13.54
CA HIS A 136 -6.68 0.08 14.76
C HIS A 136 -8.15 0.53 14.79
N LEU A 137 -8.72 0.94 13.65
CA LEU A 137 -10.15 1.25 13.55
C LEU A 137 -11.02 0.03 13.87
N LYS A 138 -10.63 -1.16 13.39
CA LYS A 138 -11.33 -2.41 13.72
C LYS A 138 -11.20 -2.80 15.20
N ALA A 139 -10.09 -2.43 15.83
CA ALA A 139 -9.86 -2.62 17.26
C ALA A 139 -10.57 -1.58 18.15
N GLY A 140 -11.18 -0.54 17.55
CA GLY A 140 -11.83 0.54 18.30
C GLY A 140 -10.84 1.56 18.88
N ASP A 141 -9.64 1.66 18.30
CA ASP A 141 -8.62 2.66 18.66
C ASP A 141 -8.48 3.73 17.57
N PRO A 142 -9.33 4.76 17.59
CA PRO A 142 -9.28 5.81 16.57
C PRO A 142 -8.09 6.76 16.76
N VAL A 143 -7.43 6.78 17.93
CA VAL A 143 -6.25 7.65 18.16
C VAL A 143 -5.05 7.08 17.43
N SER A 144 -4.72 5.81 17.68
CA SER A 144 -3.64 5.16 16.93
C SER A 144 -3.95 5.09 15.44
N ALA A 145 -5.20 4.84 15.04
CA ALA A 145 -5.60 4.91 13.64
C ALA A 145 -5.34 6.28 13.01
N ALA A 146 -5.66 7.37 13.71
CA ALA A 146 -5.41 8.72 13.22
C ALA A 146 -3.92 9.00 13.06
N THR A 147 -3.07 8.56 13.99
CA THR A 147 -1.62 8.72 13.88
C THR A 147 -1.06 7.97 12.67
N LYS A 148 -1.46 6.71 12.47
CA LYS A 148 -1.04 5.93 11.29
C LYS A 148 -1.51 6.57 9.99
N LEU A 149 -2.76 7.04 9.92
CA LEU A 149 -3.25 7.76 8.73
C LEU A 149 -2.49 9.06 8.48
N ARG A 150 -2.15 9.83 9.51
CA ARG A 150 -1.38 11.06 9.36
C ARG A 150 -0.01 10.80 8.74
N HIS A 151 0.70 9.75 9.18
CA HIS A 151 1.90 9.29 8.48
C HIS A 151 1.62 8.87 7.04
N GLY A 152 0.53 8.14 6.79
CA GLY A 152 0.09 7.76 5.45
C GLY A 152 -0.16 8.95 4.53
N PHE A 153 -0.78 10.01 5.03
CA PHE A 153 -1.13 11.20 4.23
C PHE A 153 0.09 11.96 3.74
N VAL A 154 1.18 11.99 4.52
CA VAL A 154 2.44 12.62 4.11
C VAL A 154 3.35 11.67 3.33
N ALA A 155 3.15 10.35 3.43
CA ALA A 155 3.93 9.36 2.70
C ALA A 155 3.36 9.06 1.30
N ASN A 156 2.04 8.95 1.17
CA ASN A 156 1.33 8.86 -0.11
C ASN A 156 -0.09 9.43 0.08
N GLY A 157 -0.26 10.73 -0.17
CA GLY A 157 -1.55 11.43 0.02
C GLY A 157 -2.64 11.01 -0.97
N TYR A 158 -2.27 10.42 -2.11
CA TYR A 158 -3.20 10.03 -3.17
C TYR A 158 -4.17 8.94 -2.73
N ILE A 159 -3.74 8.03 -1.84
CA ILE A 159 -4.62 6.99 -1.28
C ILE A 159 -5.80 7.62 -0.55
N ALA A 160 -5.55 8.65 0.28
CA ALA A 160 -6.60 9.35 1.00
C ALA A 160 -7.54 10.11 0.06
N GLU A 161 -7.02 10.74 -1.00
CA GLU A 161 -7.82 11.40 -2.02
C GLU A 161 -8.74 10.43 -2.76
N MET A 162 -8.21 9.28 -3.20
CA MET A 162 -8.97 8.26 -3.90
C MET A 162 -10.04 7.63 -2.99
N LEU A 163 -9.71 7.29 -1.75
CA LEU A 163 -10.70 6.82 -0.77
C LEU A 163 -11.78 7.88 -0.50
N SER A 164 -11.42 9.17 -0.56
CA SER A 164 -12.34 10.27 -0.30
C SER A 164 -13.26 10.60 -1.47
N GLY A 165 -13.02 10.06 -2.67
CA GLY A 165 -13.86 10.21 -3.85
C GLY A 165 -13.22 10.91 -5.05
N ASN A 166 -11.90 11.13 -5.03
CA ASN A 166 -11.13 11.59 -6.19
C ASN A 166 -10.39 10.40 -6.85
N PRO A 167 -11.01 9.65 -7.76
CA PRO A 167 -10.47 8.37 -8.23
C PRO A 167 -9.16 8.49 -9.03
N GLU A 168 -8.90 9.65 -9.64
CA GLU A 168 -7.74 9.90 -10.50
C GLU A 168 -7.10 11.25 -10.12
N PRO A 169 -6.46 11.34 -8.93
CA PRO A 169 -5.80 12.55 -8.51
C PRO A 169 -4.60 12.85 -9.41
N ALA A 170 -4.44 14.11 -9.80
CA ALA A 170 -3.28 14.54 -10.57
C ALA A 170 -2.01 14.45 -9.69
N ALA A 171 -0.89 14.07 -10.32
CA ALA A 171 0.40 14.13 -9.64
C ALA A 171 0.70 15.56 -9.19
N LEU A 172 1.23 15.68 -7.98
CA LEU A 172 1.60 16.96 -7.38
C LEU A 172 2.98 17.37 -7.88
N ALA A 173 3.24 18.67 -7.98
CA ALA A 173 4.56 19.21 -8.31
C ALA A 173 5.49 19.15 -7.09
N ILE A 174 5.77 17.94 -6.60
CA ILE A 174 6.63 17.67 -5.45
C ILE A 174 7.66 16.60 -5.78
N TRP A 175 8.72 16.52 -4.98
CA TRP A 175 9.63 15.38 -4.96
C TRP A 175 9.02 14.24 -4.15
N HIS A 176 8.55 13.19 -4.83
CA HIS A 176 7.95 12.01 -4.18
C HIS A 176 8.96 11.12 -3.46
N GLY A 177 10.25 11.22 -3.79
CA GLY A 177 11.33 10.40 -3.21
C GLY A 177 11.36 8.94 -3.68
N SER A 178 10.22 8.35 -3.97
CA SER A 178 10.08 6.99 -4.51
C SER A 178 8.78 6.84 -5.30
N ASN A 179 8.76 5.92 -6.25
CA ASN A 179 7.54 5.54 -6.99
C ASN A 179 6.43 4.97 -6.08
N LEU A 180 6.78 4.51 -4.87
CA LEU A 180 5.81 4.05 -3.86
C LEU A 180 4.96 5.19 -3.28
N ALA A 181 5.42 6.43 -3.39
CA ALA A 181 4.69 7.63 -2.97
C ALA A 181 3.82 8.24 -4.09
N GLU A 182 3.88 7.69 -5.32
CA GLU A 182 3.18 8.21 -6.49
C GLU A 182 1.73 7.71 -6.64
N PRO A 183 0.88 8.35 -7.47
CA PRO A 183 -0.52 7.96 -7.70
C PRO A 183 -0.70 6.53 -8.21
N GLU A 184 0.25 6.00 -8.98
CA GLU A 184 0.22 4.64 -9.53
C GLU A 184 0.18 3.59 -8.43
N THR A 185 0.98 3.79 -7.38
CA THR A 185 0.99 2.91 -6.20
C THR A 185 -0.33 3.00 -5.45
N ALA A 186 -0.90 4.20 -5.31
CA ALA A 186 -2.20 4.40 -4.68
C ALA A 186 -3.33 3.67 -5.43
N ARG A 187 -3.34 3.76 -6.77
CA ARG A 187 -4.30 3.05 -7.62
C ARG A 187 -4.18 1.54 -7.45
N SER A 188 -2.96 1.02 -7.57
CA SER A 188 -2.67 -0.41 -7.40
C SER A 188 -3.07 -0.93 -6.02
N TYR A 189 -2.88 -0.13 -4.98
CA TYR A 189 -3.32 -0.45 -3.62
C TYR A 189 -4.85 -0.53 -3.52
N LEU A 190 -5.59 0.45 -4.05
CA LEU A 190 -7.05 0.43 -3.98
C LEU A 190 -7.68 -0.68 -4.82
N ASP A 191 -7.10 -1.03 -5.96
CA ASP A 191 -7.54 -2.20 -6.73
C ASP A 191 -7.44 -3.51 -5.90
N GLN A 192 -6.45 -3.59 -5.00
CA GLN A 192 -6.18 -4.78 -4.21
C GLN A 192 -6.88 -4.80 -2.84
N CYS A 193 -6.96 -3.65 -2.17
CA CYS A 193 -7.36 -3.53 -0.76
C CYS A 193 -8.48 -2.50 -0.52
N GLY A 194 -8.96 -1.82 -1.56
CA GLY A 194 -10.07 -0.86 -1.44
C GLY A 194 -11.35 -1.49 -0.88
N ASP A 195 -11.57 -2.80 -1.12
CA ASP A 195 -12.71 -3.54 -0.56
C ASP A 195 -12.67 -3.63 0.98
N LEU A 196 -11.49 -3.67 1.59
CA LEU A 196 -11.32 -3.70 3.04
C LEU A 196 -11.85 -2.42 3.70
N TRP A 197 -11.62 -1.27 3.05
CA TRP A 197 -12.13 0.02 3.51
C TRP A 197 -13.65 0.10 3.39
N GLN A 198 -14.21 -0.33 2.27
CA GLN A 198 -15.67 -0.31 2.05
C GLN A 198 -16.42 -1.22 3.02
N ARG A 199 -15.80 -2.35 3.41
CA ARG A 199 -16.39 -3.30 4.37
C ARG A 199 -16.22 -2.89 5.83
N THR A 200 -15.39 -1.90 6.13
CA THR A 200 -15.15 -1.44 7.51
C THR A 200 -16.03 -0.22 7.78
N PRO A 201 -17.08 -0.34 8.63
CA PRO A 201 -18.02 0.75 8.86
C PRO A 201 -17.32 2.03 9.33
N GLY A 202 -17.67 3.16 8.71
CA GLY A 202 -17.14 4.47 9.09
C GLY A 202 -15.68 4.75 8.68
N ALA A 203 -14.92 3.77 8.19
CA ALA A 203 -13.48 3.94 7.91
C ALA A 203 -13.21 4.98 6.81
N VAL A 204 -13.94 4.94 5.71
CA VAL A 204 -13.81 5.94 4.63
C VAL A 204 -14.22 7.35 5.11
N ALA A 205 -15.26 7.43 5.94
CA ALA A 205 -15.70 8.70 6.52
C ALA A 205 -14.64 9.27 7.48
N PHE A 206 -14.00 8.40 8.27
CA PHE A 206 -12.87 8.74 9.15
C PHE A 206 -11.69 9.30 8.36
N VAL A 207 -11.26 8.61 7.29
CA VAL A 207 -10.18 9.08 6.40
C VAL A 207 -10.52 10.46 5.82
N ARG A 208 -11.71 10.63 5.23
CA ARG A 208 -12.12 11.90 4.61
C ARG A 208 -12.11 13.04 5.62
N TRP A 209 -12.67 12.82 6.80
CA TRP A 209 -12.71 13.81 7.87
C TRP A 209 -11.30 14.17 8.35
N LEU A 210 -10.46 13.18 8.63
CA LEU A 210 -9.12 13.41 9.15
C LEU A 210 -8.21 14.09 8.11
N HIS A 211 -8.27 13.65 6.86
CA HIS A 211 -7.49 14.20 5.75
C HIS A 211 -7.77 15.69 5.48
N THR A 212 -8.97 16.15 5.84
CA THR A 212 -9.43 17.55 5.69
C THR A 212 -9.44 18.32 7.00
N HIS A 213 -9.01 17.71 8.11
CA HIS A 213 -8.98 18.39 9.41
C HIS A 213 -7.93 19.52 9.40
N PRO A 214 -8.23 20.74 9.87
CA PRO A 214 -7.33 21.90 9.74
C PRO A 214 -5.91 21.66 10.28
N LYS A 215 -5.79 20.99 11.43
CA LYS A 215 -4.48 20.68 12.02
C LYS A 215 -3.67 19.67 11.20
N VAL A 216 -4.36 18.70 10.57
CA VAL A 216 -3.73 17.71 9.68
C VAL A 216 -3.34 18.36 8.36
N LEU A 217 -4.14 19.30 7.85
CA LEU A 217 -3.78 20.09 6.67
C LEU A 217 -2.52 20.93 6.92
N ALA A 218 -2.41 21.58 8.08
CA ALA A 218 -1.21 22.35 8.45
C ALA A 218 0.03 21.45 8.58
N GLU A 219 -0.12 20.27 9.19
CA GLU A 219 0.93 19.25 9.27
C GLU A 219 1.39 18.79 7.88
N ARG A 220 0.45 18.45 7.00
CA ARG A 220 0.75 18.03 5.63
C ARG A 220 1.41 19.14 4.83
N ALA A 221 0.95 20.38 4.97
CA ALA A 221 1.54 21.53 4.30
C ALA A 221 3.02 21.70 4.66
N ALA A 222 3.40 21.51 5.93
CA ALA A 222 4.79 21.60 6.36
C ALA A 222 5.71 20.56 5.70
N VAL A 223 5.19 19.36 5.38
CA VAL A 223 5.94 18.33 4.65
C VAL A 223 5.96 18.63 3.15
N LEU A 224 4.80 18.96 2.57
CA LEU A 224 4.66 19.25 1.13
C LEU A 224 5.50 20.45 0.70
N GLU A 225 5.65 21.47 1.55
CA GLU A 225 6.54 22.61 1.31
C GLU A 225 8.00 22.15 1.07
N CYS A 226 8.49 21.22 1.90
CA CYS A 226 9.83 20.66 1.73
C CYS A 226 9.93 19.82 0.46
N GLN A 227 8.93 19.00 0.16
CA GLN A 227 8.93 18.14 -1.03
C GLN A 227 8.84 18.95 -2.32
N GLU A 228 8.04 20.02 -2.36
CA GLU A 228 7.98 20.95 -3.48
C GLU A 228 9.32 21.65 -3.68
N ALA A 229 9.93 22.19 -2.61
CA ALA A 229 11.26 22.78 -2.69
C ALA A 229 12.32 21.79 -3.20
N LEU A 230 12.26 20.53 -2.74
CA LEU A 230 13.14 19.46 -3.20
C LEU A 230 12.96 19.11 -4.68
N LEU A 231 11.80 19.37 -5.29
CA LEU A 231 11.62 19.12 -6.72
C LEU A 231 12.48 20.06 -7.57
N TRP A 232 12.67 21.30 -7.11
CA TRP A 232 13.30 22.37 -7.89
C TRP A 232 14.74 22.67 -7.45
N GLU A 233 15.14 22.27 -6.24
CA GLU A 233 16.49 22.49 -5.73
C GLU A 233 17.45 21.39 -6.18
N HIS A 234 18.61 21.78 -6.69
CA HIS A 234 19.63 20.88 -7.24
C HIS A 234 20.94 20.92 -6.44
N ASP A 235 21.15 21.96 -5.64
CA ASP A 235 22.30 22.06 -4.75
C ASP A 235 22.25 21.00 -3.65
N PHE A 236 23.35 20.27 -3.49
CA PHE A 236 23.41 19.12 -2.59
C PHE A 236 23.19 19.52 -1.12
N GLU A 237 23.83 20.58 -0.65
CA GLU A 237 23.75 21.00 0.76
C GLU A 237 22.36 21.54 1.08
N LYS A 238 21.78 22.35 0.19
CA LYS A 238 20.40 22.84 0.35
C LYS A 238 19.38 21.71 0.32
N ARG A 239 19.53 20.74 -0.59
CA ARG A 239 18.69 19.54 -0.61
C ARG A 239 18.81 18.76 0.70
N GLN A 240 20.01 18.57 1.23
CA GLN A 240 20.21 17.89 2.50
C GLN A 240 19.49 18.62 3.65
N ALA A 241 19.58 19.95 3.70
CA ALA A 241 18.85 20.75 4.68
C ALA A 241 17.31 20.61 4.56
N LEU A 242 16.79 20.56 3.32
CA LEU A 242 15.37 20.32 3.06
C LEU A 242 14.92 18.92 3.51
N VAL A 243 15.72 17.88 3.25
CA VAL A 243 15.45 16.51 3.71
C VAL A 243 15.40 16.45 5.23
N LEU A 244 16.38 17.03 5.92
CA LEU A 244 16.38 17.08 7.40
C LEU A 244 15.17 17.82 7.96
N ARG A 245 14.74 18.91 7.31
CA ARG A 245 13.53 19.65 7.70
C ARG A 245 12.27 18.82 7.48
N GLU A 246 12.18 18.07 6.37
CA GLU A 246 11.08 17.15 6.09
C GLU A 246 11.01 16.02 7.12
N GLU A 247 12.14 15.39 7.44
CA GLU A 247 12.26 14.35 8.45
C GLU A 247 11.82 14.86 9.83
N ALA A 248 12.28 16.05 10.22
CA ALA A 248 11.85 16.70 11.45
C ALA A 248 10.35 17.02 11.46
N ALA A 249 9.74 17.31 10.30
CA ALA A 249 8.29 17.51 10.19
C ALA A 249 7.51 16.20 10.34
N ARG A 250 7.98 15.12 9.71
CA ARG A 250 7.40 13.78 9.85
C ARG A 250 7.53 13.23 11.27
N ALA A 251 8.64 13.50 11.95
CA ALA A 251 8.90 13.05 13.31
C ALA A 251 7.98 13.70 14.37
N ARG A 252 7.32 14.82 14.04
CA ARG A 252 6.32 15.45 14.92
C ARG A 252 4.95 14.76 14.88
N ILE A 253 4.75 13.81 13.97
CA ILE A 253 3.49 13.06 13.89
C ILE A 253 3.47 12.06 15.05
N ASP A 254 2.62 12.34 16.04
CA ASP A 254 2.50 11.55 17.27
C ASP A 254 1.03 11.34 17.69
N ASP A 255 0.84 10.59 18.76
CA ASP A 255 -0.50 10.34 19.33
C ASP A 255 -1.08 11.54 20.07
N VAL A 256 -0.27 12.55 20.45
CA VAL A 256 -0.73 13.71 21.21
C VAL A 256 -1.72 14.52 20.39
N LEU A 257 -1.33 14.89 19.15
CA LEU A 257 -2.23 15.61 18.26
C LEU A 257 -3.42 14.74 17.83
N SER A 258 -3.23 13.44 17.64
CA SER A 258 -4.32 12.51 17.30
C SER A 258 -5.37 12.45 18.42
N ALA A 259 -4.95 12.35 19.68
CA ALA A 259 -5.84 12.36 20.85
C ALA A 259 -6.52 13.70 21.06
N GLU A 260 -5.91 14.79 20.60
CA GLU A 260 -6.55 16.11 20.58
C GLU A 260 -7.66 16.20 19.52
N ILE A 261 -7.40 15.68 18.32
CA ILE A 261 -8.31 15.73 17.17
C ILE A 261 -9.50 14.77 17.35
N VAL A 262 -9.23 13.54 17.77
CA VAL A 262 -10.18 12.44 17.86
C VAL A 262 -10.97 12.54 19.16
N ARG A 263 -11.90 13.51 19.19
CA ARG A 263 -12.81 13.74 20.32
C ARG A 263 -14.24 13.88 19.85
N LYS A 264 -15.18 13.34 20.66
CA LYS A 264 -16.61 13.58 20.45
C LYS A 264 -16.92 15.05 20.68
N LYS A 265 -17.84 15.59 19.89
CA LYS A 265 -18.30 16.98 19.99
C LYS A 265 -19.79 17.00 20.33
N PRO A 266 -20.25 17.93 21.15
CA PRO A 266 -21.68 18.08 21.40
C PRO A 266 -22.38 18.57 20.13
N ASP A 267 -23.49 17.92 19.77
CA ASP A 267 -24.41 18.43 18.76
C ASP A 267 -25.28 19.57 19.32
N ARG A 268 -26.19 20.10 18.49
CA ARG A 268 -27.14 21.17 18.89
C ARG A 268 -28.07 20.78 20.06
N HIS A 269 -28.14 19.51 20.41
CA HIS A 269 -28.94 18.96 21.50
C HIS A 269 -28.07 18.51 22.69
N GLY A 270 -26.77 18.83 22.68
CA GLY A 270 -25.81 18.47 23.73
C GLY A 270 -25.38 17.00 23.70
N ARG A 271 -25.76 16.22 22.68
CA ARG A 271 -25.36 14.82 22.54
C ARG A 271 -23.94 14.75 21.99
N LEU A 272 -23.07 13.99 22.66
CA LEU A 272 -21.70 13.78 22.20
C LEU A 272 -21.70 12.85 20.98
N ILE A 273 -21.39 13.41 19.81
CA ILE A 273 -21.30 12.69 18.54
C ILE A 273 -19.86 12.64 18.04
N GLU A 274 -19.55 11.59 17.29
CA GLU A 274 -18.31 11.53 16.53
C GLU A 274 -18.39 12.50 15.34
N PRO A 275 -17.32 13.24 15.02
CA PRO A 275 -17.33 14.18 13.90
C PRO A 275 -17.36 13.54 12.50
N TRP A 276 -16.73 12.37 12.33
CA TRP A 276 -16.56 11.74 11.01
C TRP A 276 -17.81 11.09 10.39
N PRO A 277 -18.82 10.57 11.13
CA PRO A 277 -20.07 10.15 10.51
C PRO A 277 -21.01 11.32 10.17
N TYR A 278 -20.62 12.57 10.42
CA TYR A 278 -21.49 13.73 10.20
C TYR A 278 -21.87 13.88 8.73
N GLN A 279 -23.07 13.43 8.41
CA GLN A 279 -23.76 13.76 7.18
C GLN A 279 -24.71 14.91 7.47
N ARG A 280 -24.58 16.01 6.73
CA ARG A 280 -25.54 17.11 6.80
C ARG A 280 -26.91 16.54 6.47
N THR A 281 -27.82 16.46 7.43
CA THR A 281 -29.25 16.25 7.15
C THR A 281 -29.66 17.34 6.17
N ARG A 282 -30.00 16.95 4.94
CA ARG A 282 -30.60 17.86 3.98
C ARG A 282 -31.93 18.30 4.59
N PHE A 283 -32.04 19.59 4.90
CA PHE A 283 -33.30 20.24 5.20
C PHE A 283 -34.04 20.48 3.89
#